data_AF-A0A367JIM7-F1
#
_entry.id   AF-A0A367JIM7-F1
#
_cell.length_a   1.000
_cell.length_b   1.000
_cell.length_c   1.000
_cell.angle_alpha   90.00
_cell.angle_beta   90.00
_cell.angle_gamma   90.00
#
_symmetry.space_group_name_H-M   'P 1'
#
loop_
_entity.id
_entity.type
_entity.pdbx_description
1 polymer ?
#
loop_
_entity_poly.entity_id
_entity_poly.type
_entity_poly.pdbx_seq_one_letter_code
_entity_poly.pdbx_strand_id
1 'polypeptide(L)'
;MGDVHGVKREKLTEELLIARKEKDAIRIKEYNALTQACQQKMFNHEHDQEAFKLTTCIVSWTPDYYTAWNYRRTILMTTILGEDKDSNQNVLKEELLLLLQLIRSNPKSYWLWNHRFWCLQKMPKPNWHAELILVDKMLTMDARNFHGWDYRRYVIDHLRQEESNVYRLAESEYQFTTKKINQSFSNYSAWHQRSKLLPEIVAPMTTEEKNEIAKSELSLVKNAIYTDPEDQSAWLYYWWLMGNVSDKVELIGAYCLKDTRFIVLAFNDNVRLTQQPQVLNHKGEVLEGSLYPLPENARRPDRASLWIYSSEQDASKVVITSESVLPSSSSKLCHTTSWNKKVEQIDRGSETSDRLKKKLQENNIWIPSSARIYQDPTLNDQTEWFTLNRSQLLKEEINTVRELLKVEPESAWALQTLIHFLGQLILRADDVDKNKIYAEIISMLDLLLDLDNDRKDRYKEQRELFLFEQITKETWNLTKVIPDVLDISSVTRIPLLSKLLLVPKIIVSSDETKAIVTRLPFLNE
;
A
#
# COMPACT_ATOMS: atom_id res chain seq x y z
N MET A 1 1.27 -9.22 34.35
CA MET A 1 1.80 -8.11 33.54
C MET A 1 1.11 -8.20 32.21
N GLY A 2 0.27 -7.24 31.87
CA GLY A 2 -0.63 -7.31 30.72
C GLY A 2 -1.18 -5.92 30.48
N ASP A 3 -0.31 -5.07 29.95
CA ASP A 3 -0.53 -3.93 29.05
C ASP A 3 0.66 -2.98 29.24
N VAL A 4 1.58 -2.98 28.27
CA VAL A 4 2.81 -2.14 28.30
C VAL A 4 2.51 -0.74 27.75
N HIS A 5 1.30 -0.52 27.23
CA HIS A 5 0.89 0.74 26.62
C HIS A 5 0.05 1.57 27.58
N GLY A 6 0.22 2.90 27.55
CA GLY A 6 -0.58 3.83 28.36
C GLY A 6 -0.22 3.90 29.85
N VAL A 7 0.79 3.16 30.34
CA VAL A 7 1.26 3.27 31.73
C VAL A 7 1.92 4.64 31.94
N LYS A 8 1.24 5.53 32.65
CA LYS A 8 1.79 6.84 33.01
C LYS A 8 3.07 6.64 33.82
N ARG A 9 4.14 7.35 33.44
CA ARG A 9 5.38 7.37 34.21
C ARG A 9 5.15 8.19 35.48
N GLU A 10 4.85 7.50 36.57
CA GLU A 10 4.75 8.11 37.89
C GLU A 10 6.15 8.22 38.52
N LYS A 11 6.51 9.41 39.00
CA LYS A 11 7.69 9.59 39.87
C LYS A 11 7.33 9.07 41.26
N LEU A 12 7.46 7.76 41.44
CA LEU A 12 7.27 7.11 42.73
C LEU A 12 8.48 7.38 43.64
N THR A 13 8.23 7.54 44.95
CA THR A 13 9.30 7.57 45.95
C THR A 13 10.02 6.23 46.00
N GLU A 14 11.27 6.23 46.47
CA GLU A 14 12.08 5.01 46.57
C GLU A 14 11.40 3.92 47.42
N GLU A 15 10.73 4.32 48.50
CA GLU A 15 9.94 3.43 49.36
C GLU A 15 8.76 2.78 48.62
N LEU A 16 7.99 3.55 47.83
CA LEU A 16 6.87 3.02 47.04
C LEU A 16 7.35 2.10 45.90
N LEU A 17 8.53 2.37 45.33
CA LEU A 17 9.14 1.49 44.34
C LEU A 17 9.55 0.15 44.95
N ILE A 18 10.12 0.16 46.15
CA ILE A 18 10.48 -1.06 46.88
C ILE A 18 9.21 -1.87 47.19
N ALA A 19 8.18 -1.24 47.78
CA ALA A 19 6.92 -1.91 48.10
C ALA A 19 6.22 -2.48 46.85
N ARG A 20 6.25 -1.76 45.71
CA ARG A 20 5.71 -2.27 44.44
C ARG A 20 6.49 -3.49 43.94
N LYS A 21 7.82 -3.44 43.98
CA LYS A 21 8.68 -4.57 43.57
C LYS A 21 8.45 -5.79 44.44
N GLU A 22 8.29 -5.63 45.76
CA GLU A 22 7.98 -6.73 46.67
C GLU A 22 6.62 -7.37 46.36
N LYS A 23 5.60 -6.54 46.12
CA LYS A 23 4.26 -7.02 45.70
C LYS A 23 4.30 -7.75 44.35
N ASP A 24 5.01 -7.20 43.37
CA ASP A 24 5.14 -7.80 42.05
C ASP A 24 5.96 -9.10 42.11
N ALA A 25 6.98 -9.19 42.98
CA ALA A 25 7.78 -10.40 43.17
C ALA A 25 6.93 -11.59 43.67
N ILE A 26 6.00 -11.35 44.60
CA ILE A 26 5.05 -12.38 45.08
C ILE A 26 4.20 -12.88 43.91
N ARG A 27 3.59 -11.97 43.15
CA ARG A 27 2.76 -12.32 41.99
C ARG A 27 3.53 -13.05 40.91
N ILE A 28 4.77 -12.65 40.63
CA ILE A 28 5.65 -13.32 39.66
C ILE A 28 5.95 -14.74 40.12
N LYS A 29 6.26 -14.94 41.41
CA LYS A 29 6.53 -16.26 41.97
C LYS A 29 5.31 -17.18 41.82
N GLU A 30 4.13 -16.69 42.14
CA GLU A 30 2.87 -17.40 41.97
C GLU A 30 2.60 -17.75 40.49
N TYR A 31 2.78 -16.79 39.57
CA TYR A 31 2.60 -17.00 38.13
C TYR A 31 3.57 -18.04 37.57
N ASN A 32 4.83 -17.98 38.00
CA ASN A 32 5.85 -18.93 37.59
C ASN A 32 5.54 -20.34 38.09
N ALA A 33 5.04 -20.48 39.33
CA ALA A 33 4.63 -21.78 39.86
C ALA A 33 3.45 -22.38 39.06
N LEU A 34 2.43 -21.57 38.75
CA LEU A 34 1.31 -22.00 37.89
C LEU A 34 1.79 -22.43 36.50
N THR A 35 2.66 -21.63 35.88
CA THR A 35 3.21 -21.90 34.55
C THR A 35 4.05 -23.19 34.55
N GLN A 36 4.91 -23.38 35.56
CA GLN A 36 5.72 -24.60 35.70
C GLN A 36 4.86 -25.84 35.89
N ALA A 37 3.84 -25.78 36.75
CA ALA A 37 2.90 -26.88 36.95
C ALA A 37 2.18 -27.24 35.65
N CYS A 38 1.71 -26.24 34.90
CA CYS A 38 1.07 -26.45 33.59
C CYS A 38 2.04 -27.08 32.58
N GLN A 39 3.28 -26.58 32.49
CA GLN A 39 4.30 -27.11 31.59
C GLN A 39 4.69 -28.55 31.93
N GLN A 40 4.75 -28.91 33.21
CA GLN A 40 5.03 -30.28 33.62
C GLN A 40 3.93 -31.23 33.16
N LYS A 41 2.65 -30.86 33.32
CA LYS A 41 1.53 -31.65 32.80
C LYS A 41 1.54 -31.76 31.28
N MET A 42 1.90 -30.67 30.58
CA MET A 42 2.09 -30.69 29.13
C MET A 42 3.17 -31.69 28.70
N PHE A 43 4.32 -31.68 29.38
CA PHE A 43 5.44 -32.58 29.11
C PHE A 43 5.06 -34.04 29.35
N ASN A 44 4.24 -34.31 30.36
CA ASN A 44 3.75 -35.64 30.68
C ASN A 44 2.54 -36.07 29.83
N HIS A 45 2.07 -35.24 28.89
CA HIS A 45 0.85 -35.48 28.09
C HIS A 45 -0.41 -35.72 28.94
N GLU A 46 -0.50 -35.11 30.12
CA GLU A 46 -1.65 -35.24 31.02
C GLU A 46 -2.77 -34.30 30.59
N HIS A 47 -3.97 -34.79 30.28
CA HIS A 47 -5.11 -33.95 29.85
C HIS A 47 -6.28 -34.00 30.83
N ASP A 48 -5.98 -33.93 32.13
CA ASP A 48 -6.97 -34.04 33.22
C ASP A 48 -7.64 -32.71 33.59
N GLN A 49 -8.60 -32.77 34.52
CA GLN A 49 -9.34 -31.59 35.00
C GLN A 49 -8.43 -30.56 35.69
N GLU A 50 -7.33 -31.00 36.29
CA GLU A 50 -6.37 -30.10 36.93
C GLU A 50 -5.55 -29.33 35.90
N ALA A 51 -5.11 -30.00 34.83
CA ALA A 51 -4.51 -29.33 33.66
C ALA A 51 -5.45 -28.26 33.10
N PHE A 52 -6.75 -28.58 32.96
CA PHE A 52 -7.73 -27.63 32.48
C PHE A 52 -7.87 -26.40 33.39
N LYS A 53 -7.94 -26.60 34.71
CA LYS A 53 -7.96 -25.49 35.69
C LYS A 53 -6.70 -24.64 35.64
N LEU A 54 -5.52 -25.26 35.55
CA LEU A 54 -4.26 -24.54 35.41
C LEU A 54 -4.26 -23.64 34.18
N THR A 55 -4.73 -24.13 33.03
CA THR A 55 -4.88 -23.28 31.84
C THR A 55 -5.86 -22.14 32.07
N THR A 56 -7.00 -22.35 32.75
CA THR A 56 -7.94 -21.27 33.12
C THR A 56 -7.27 -20.19 33.96
N CYS A 57 -6.53 -20.59 35.00
CA CYS A 57 -5.80 -19.65 35.86
C CYS A 57 -4.78 -18.83 35.06
N ILE A 58 -4.01 -19.48 34.20
CA ILE A 58 -2.98 -18.83 33.38
C ILE A 58 -3.60 -17.82 32.41
N VAL A 59 -4.59 -18.24 31.60
CA VAL A 59 -5.18 -17.36 30.58
C VAL A 59 -6.01 -16.23 31.20
N SER A 60 -6.55 -16.45 32.40
CA SER A 60 -7.21 -15.38 33.17
C SER A 60 -6.23 -14.34 33.69
N TRP A 61 -4.97 -14.72 33.89
CA TRP A 61 -3.93 -13.79 34.34
C TRP A 61 -3.21 -13.09 33.19
N THR A 62 -2.98 -13.81 32.08
CA THR A 62 -2.38 -13.28 30.86
C THR A 62 -2.91 -14.02 29.62
N PRO A 63 -3.91 -13.47 28.92
CA PRO A 63 -4.46 -14.11 27.73
C PRO A 63 -3.50 -14.11 26.54
N ASP A 64 -2.34 -13.47 26.62
CA ASP A 64 -1.32 -13.53 25.56
C ASP A 64 -0.39 -14.73 25.66
N TYR A 65 -0.52 -15.57 26.70
CA TYR A 65 0.26 -16.79 26.79
C TYR A 65 -0.31 -17.89 25.88
N TYR A 66 0.12 -17.88 24.62
CA TYR A 66 -0.41 -18.74 23.56
C TYR A 66 -0.26 -20.24 23.78
N THR A 67 0.82 -20.67 24.43
CA THR A 67 1.05 -22.08 24.74
C THR A 67 -0.05 -22.64 25.64
N ALA A 68 -0.55 -21.84 26.59
CA ALA A 68 -1.64 -22.23 27.47
C ALA A 68 -2.96 -22.40 26.71
N TRP A 69 -3.25 -21.54 25.73
CA TRP A 69 -4.42 -21.69 24.84
C TRP A 69 -4.32 -22.95 23.97
N ASN A 70 -3.14 -23.24 23.42
CA ASN A 70 -2.93 -24.44 22.62
C ASN A 70 -3.17 -25.71 23.45
N TYR A 71 -2.61 -25.75 24.66
CA TYR A 71 -2.81 -26.87 25.56
C TYR A 71 -4.26 -26.99 26.04
N ARG A 72 -4.92 -25.87 26.35
CA ARG A 72 -6.35 -25.83 26.69
C ARG A 72 -7.20 -26.44 25.57
N ARG A 73 -6.93 -26.09 24.30
CA ARG A 73 -7.61 -26.68 23.14
C ARG A 73 -7.36 -28.18 23.03
N THR A 74 -6.15 -28.65 23.28
CA THR A 74 -5.85 -30.09 23.32
C THR A 74 -6.70 -30.79 24.37
N ILE A 75 -6.73 -30.28 25.61
CA ILE A 75 -7.52 -30.87 26.71
C ILE A 75 -9.02 -30.87 26.37
N LEU A 76 -9.53 -29.75 25.84
CA LEU A 76 -10.93 -29.66 25.41
C LEU A 76 -11.25 -30.73 24.36
N MET A 77 -10.41 -30.89 23.35
CA MET A 77 -10.63 -31.86 22.26
C MET A 77 -10.48 -33.31 22.69
N THR A 78 -9.55 -33.63 23.61
CA THR A 78 -9.25 -35.02 23.96
C THR A 78 -10.11 -35.55 25.10
N THR A 79 -10.56 -34.68 26.01
CA THR A 79 -11.09 -35.11 27.31
C THR A 79 -12.49 -34.56 27.60
N ILE A 80 -12.81 -33.37 27.13
CA ILE A 80 -14.04 -32.66 27.55
C ILE A 80 -15.12 -32.73 26.47
N LEU A 81 -14.76 -32.42 25.22
CA LEU A 81 -15.66 -32.51 24.08
C LEU A 81 -15.78 -33.97 23.66
N GLY A 82 -17.01 -34.44 23.51
CA GLY A 82 -17.33 -35.82 23.16
C GLY A 82 -18.29 -35.92 21.98
N GLU A 83 -19.04 -37.03 21.91
CA GLU A 83 -20.02 -37.25 20.85
C GLU A 83 -21.33 -36.46 21.06
N ASP A 84 -21.68 -36.15 22.32
CA ASP A 84 -22.91 -35.43 22.65
C ASP A 84 -22.82 -33.95 22.26
N LYS A 85 -23.60 -33.58 21.24
CA LYS A 85 -23.65 -32.22 20.71
C LYS A 85 -24.21 -31.23 21.72
N ASP A 86 -25.18 -31.61 22.54
CA ASP A 86 -25.81 -30.65 23.47
C ASP A 86 -24.87 -30.36 24.67
N SER A 87 -24.17 -31.37 25.19
CA SER A 87 -23.08 -31.16 26.16
C SER A 87 -21.96 -30.29 25.57
N ASN A 88 -21.47 -30.62 24.37
CA ASN A 88 -20.42 -29.83 23.70
C ASN A 88 -20.85 -28.36 23.51
N GLN A 89 -22.11 -28.13 23.15
CA GLN A 89 -22.67 -26.79 23.02
C GLN A 89 -22.61 -26.02 24.34
N ASN A 90 -22.90 -26.66 25.47
CA ASN A 90 -22.86 -26.01 26.79
C ASN A 90 -21.43 -25.72 27.25
N VAL A 91 -20.50 -26.67 27.08
CA VAL A 91 -19.07 -26.46 27.36
C VAL A 91 -18.53 -25.27 26.58
N LEU A 92 -18.82 -25.19 25.28
CA LEU A 92 -18.32 -24.10 24.46
C LEU A 92 -19.01 -22.76 24.77
N LYS A 93 -20.28 -22.76 25.21
CA LYS A 93 -20.92 -21.55 25.75
C LYS A 93 -20.20 -21.04 27.01
N GLU A 94 -19.79 -21.94 27.91
CA GLU A 94 -19.01 -21.57 29.10
C GLU A 94 -17.63 -21.01 28.72
N GLU A 95 -16.95 -21.60 27.73
CA GLU A 95 -15.71 -21.03 27.16
C GLU A 95 -15.94 -19.62 26.60
N LEU A 96 -17.02 -19.39 25.85
CA LEU A 96 -17.35 -18.06 25.34
C LEU A 96 -17.63 -17.04 26.46
N LEU A 97 -18.17 -17.48 27.61
CA LEU A 97 -18.37 -16.64 28.79
C LEU A 97 -17.05 -16.27 29.47
N LEU A 98 -16.11 -17.22 29.60
CA LEU A 98 -14.74 -16.93 30.04
C LEU A 98 -14.12 -15.86 29.13
N LEU A 99 -14.15 -16.08 27.82
CA LEU A 99 -13.60 -15.14 26.85
C LEU A 99 -14.24 -13.74 26.94
N LEU A 100 -15.56 -13.67 27.17
CA LEU A 100 -16.26 -12.39 27.38
C LEU A 100 -15.75 -11.63 28.61
N GLN A 101 -15.36 -12.32 29.68
CA GLN A 101 -14.77 -11.69 30.86
C GLN A 101 -13.37 -11.16 30.54
N LEU A 102 -12.57 -11.94 29.82
CA LEU A 102 -11.18 -11.59 29.48
C LEU A 102 -11.10 -10.45 28.45
N ILE A 103 -12.04 -10.36 27.51
CA ILE A 103 -11.99 -9.38 26.41
C ILE A 103 -12.08 -7.94 26.91
N ARG A 104 -12.73 -7.72 28.06
CA ARG A 104 -12.88 -6.39 28.66
C ARG A 104 -11.55 -5.81 29.13
N SER A 105 -10.66 -6.67 29.65
CA SER A 105 -9.34 -6.27 30.14
C SER A 105 -8.27 -6.41 29.07
N ASN A 106 -8.45 -7.31 28.10
CA ASN A 106 -7.46 -7.60 27.06
C ASN A 106 -8.10 -7.62 25.65
N PRO A 107 -8.71 -6.49 25.20
CA PRO A 107 -9.48 -6.43 23.95
C PRO A 107 -8.63 -6.60 22.69
N LYS A 108 -7.29 -6.56 22.82
CA LYS A 108 -6.31 -6.63 21.72
C LYS A 108 -5.44 -7.89 21.78
N SER A 109 -5.82 -8.88 22.58
CA SER A 109 -5.12 -10.16 22.63
C SER A 109 -5.44 -10.99 21.39
N TYR A 110 -4.43 -11.26 20.56
CA TYR A 110 -4.57 -12.13 19.38
C TYR A 110 -5.09 -13.52 19.75
N TRP A 111 -4.58 -14.09 20.84
CA TRP A 111 -4.87 -15.46 21.22
C TRP A 111 -6.25 -15.63 21.83
N LEU A 112 -6.76 -14.60 22.51
CA LEU A 112 -8.15 -14.55 22.96
C LEU A 112 -9.11 -14.61 21.76
N TRP A 113 -8.92 -13.75 20.76
CA TRP A 113 -9.75 -13.76 19.55
C TRP A 113 -9.59 -15.05 18.75
N ASN A 114 -8.37 -15.57 18.65
CA ASN A 114 -8.10 -16.86 17.99
C ASN A 114 -8.81 -18.04 18.68
N HIS A 115 -8.81 -18.08 20.02
CA HIS A 115 -9.55 -19.11 20.76
C HIS A 115 -11.06 -18.95 20.59
N ARG A 116 -11.57 -17.71 20.54
CA ARG A 116 -12.99 -17.44 20.26
C ARG A 116 -13.42 -17.97 18.90
N PHE A 117 -12.63 -17.72 17.83
CA PHE A 117 -12.89 -18.31 16.51
C PHE A 117 -12.94 -19.84 16.58
N TRP A 118 -11.96 -20.45 17.24
CA TRP A 118 -11.91 -21.90 17.40
C TRP A 118 -13.13 -22.45 18.15
N CYS A 119 -13.58 -21.80 19.23
CA CYS A 119 -14.80 -22.20 19.95
C CYS A 119 -16.00 -22.21 19.01
N LEU A 120 -16.23 -21.13 18.27
CA LEU A 120 -17.37 -21.01 17.36
C LEU A 120 -17.33 -22.03 16.23
N GLN A 121 -16.15 -22.33 15.69
CA GLN A 121 -15.96 -23.39 14.68
C GLN A 121 -16.26 -24.79 15.21
N LYS A 122 -16.07 -25.03 16.53
CA LYS A 122 -16.37 -26.31 17.17
C LYS A 122 -17.79 -26.39 17.72
N MET A 123 -18.50 -25.28 17.82
CA MET A 123 -19.87 -25.26 18.34
C MET A 123 -20.82 -25.95 17.34
N PRO A 124 -21.67 -26.87 17.81
CA PRO A 124 -22.70 -27.47 16.96
C PRO A 124 -23.71 -26.45 16.41
N LYS A 125 -24.06 -25.43 17.22
CA LYS A 125 -25.01 -24.36 16.89
C LYS A 125 -24.46 -23.01 17.38
N PRO A 126 -23.51 -22.39 16.67
CA PRO A 126 -23.03 -21.04 16.99
C PRO A 126 -24.16 -20.00 16.83
N ASN A 127 -24.15 -18.96 17.66
CA ASN A 127 -25.13 -17.87 17.56
C ASN A 127 -24.44 -16.61 17.01
N TRP A 128 -24.36 -16.51 15.68
CA TRP A 128 -23.66 -15.41 15.00
C TRP A 128 -24.29 -14.04 15.25
N HIS A 129 -25.60 -13.96 15.46
CA HIS A 129 -26.28 -12.71 15.79
C HIS A 129 -25.84 -12.17 17.16
N ALA A 130 -25.66 -13.04 18.15
CA ALA A 130 -25.11 -12.66 19.45
C ALA A 130 -23.66 -12.17 19.33
N GLU A 131 -22.87 -12.80 18.48
CA GLU A 131 -21.49 -12.36 18.19
C GLU A 131 -21.45 -10.99 17.49
N LEU A 132 -22.43 -10.71 16.62
CA LEU A 132 -22.55 -9.41 15.97
C LEU A 132 -22.88 -8.29 16.96
N ILE A 133 -23.73 -8.57 17.96
CA ILE A 133 -24.04 -7.64 19.06
C ILE A 133 -22.80 -7.42 19.94
N LEU A 134 -22.06 -8.48 20.25
CA LEU A 134 -20.83 -8.40 21.02
C LEU A 134 -19.81 -7.47 20.34
N VAL A 135 -19.57 -7.68 19.05
CA VAL A 135 -18.57 -6.90 18.33
C VAL A 135 -19.00 -5.44 18.13
N ASP A 136 -20.29 -5.13 17.97
CA ASP A 136 -20.76 -3.73 17.97
C ASP A 136 -20.48 -3.03 19.31
N LYS A 137 -20.73 -3.71 20.44
CA LYS A 137 -20.39 -3.17 21.77
C LYS A 137 -18.89 -2.91 21.90
N MET A 138 -18.06 -3.85 21.44
CA MET A 138 -16.61 -3.70 21.45
C MET A 138 -16.15 -2.52 20.59
N LEU A 139 -16.68 -2.38 19.38
CA LEU A 139 -16.39 -1.26 18.47
C LEU A 139 -17.02 0.06 18.90
N THR A 140 -17.92 0.05 19.88
CA THR A 140 -18.41 1.27 20.54
C THR A 140 -17.43 1.72 21.63
N MET A 141 -16.73 0.79 22.27
CA MET A 141 -15.70 1.09 23.28
C MET A 141 -14.36 1.50 22.65
N ASP A 142 -13.93 0.81 21.60
CA ASP A 142 -12.74 1.15 20.80
C ASP A 142 -13.08 1.00 19.31
N ALA A 143 -13.48 2.11 18.71
CA ALA A 143 -13.93 2.17 17.32
C ALA A 143 -12.83 1.83 16.30
N ARG A 144 -11.55 1.87 16.72
CA ARG A 144 -10.37 1.59 15.89
C ARG A 144 -9.74 0.23 16.20
N ASN A 145 -10.38 -0.60 17.02
CA ASN A 145 -9.88 -1.94 17.32
C ASN A 145 -9.97 -2.83 16.08
N PHE A 146 -8.84 -3.04 15.39
CA PHE A 146 -8.80 -3.85 14.17
C PHE A 146 -9.19 -5.31 14.42
N HIS A 147 -8.92 -5.90 15.59
CA HIS A 147 -9.40 -7.24 15.93
C HIS A 147 -10.92 -7.29 15.96
N GLY A 148 -11.57 -6.24 16.48
CA GLY A 148 -13.03 -6.13 16.45
C GLY A 148 -13.55 -6.06 15.02
N TRP A 149 -12.93 -5.28 14.14
CA TRP A 149 -13.33 -5.22 12.73
C TRP A 149 -13.08 -6.52 11.96
N ASP A 150 -11.94 -7.18 12.20
CA ASP A 150 -11.63 -8.51 11.64
C ASP A 150 -12.63 -9.56 12.12
N TYR A 151 -12.92 -9.57 13.42
CA TYR A 151 -13.91 -10.46 14.02
C TYR A 151 -15.31 -10.22 13.46
N ARG A 152 -15.69 -8.96 13.25
CA ARG A 152 -16.97 -8.62 12.62
C ARG A 152 -17.05 -9.16 11.19
N ARG A 153 -16.00 -9.00 10.38
CA ARG A 153 -15.93 -9.59 9.03
C ARG A 153 -16.13 -11.10 9.08
N TYR A 154 -15.42 -11.77 9.98
CA TYR A 154 -15.57 -13.22 10.19
C TYR A 154 -17.02 -13.61 10.55
N VAL A 155 -17.67 -12.91 11.49
CA VAL A 155 -19.06 -13.17 11.88
C VAL A 155 -20.02 -12.96 10.69
N ILE A 156 -19.81 -11.89 9.92
CA ILE A 156 -20.60 -11.60 8.72
C ILE A 156 -20.42 -12.68 7.66
N ASP A 157 -19.21 -13.15 7.42
CA ASP A 157 -18.94 -14.23 6.46
C ASP A 157 -19.68 -15.53 6.80
N HIS A 158 -19.92 -15.80 8.10
CA HIS A 158 -20.72 -16.97 8.52
C HIS A 158 -22.23 -16.71 8.40
N LEU A 159 -22.69 -15.51 8.76
CA LEU A 159 -24.09 -15.11 8.54
C LEU A 159 -24.48 -15.17 7.06
N ARG A 160 -23.56 -14.79 6.15
CA ARG A 160 -23.76 -14.90 4.69
C ARG A 160 -24.07 -16.33 4.23
N GLN A 161 -23.57 -17.35 4.93
CA GLN A 161 -23.80 -18.76 4.57
C GLN A 161 -25.18 -19.25 5.03
N GLU A 162 -25.74 -18.63 6.08
CA GLU A 162 -27.05 -18.98 6.65
C GLU A 162 -28.20 -18.17 6.00
N GLU A 163 -27.89 -17.03 5.39
CA GLU A 163 -28.88 -16.07 4.90
C GLU A 163 -29.17 -16.25 3.41
N SER A 164 -30.45 -16.35 3.05
CA SER A 164 -30.89 -16.50 1.65
C SER A 164 -30.70 -15.23 0.82
N ASN A 165 -30.58 -14.06 1.47
CA ASN A 165 -30.40 -12.78 0.82
C ASN A 165 -29.10 -12.10 1.31
N VAL A 166 -27.98 -12.50 0.70
CA VAL A 166 -26.64 -11.95 0.98
C VAL A 166 -26.59 -10.43 0.81
N TYR A 167 -27.36 -9.88 -0.13
CA TYR A 167 -27.41 -8.43 -0.39
C TYR A 167 -27.93 -7.65 0.82
N ARG A 168 -28.96 -8.17 1.51
CA ARG A 168 -29.51 -7.54 2.71
C ARG A 168 -28.47 -7.39 3.82
N LEU A 169 -27.60 -8.39 3.97
CA LEU A 169 -26.55 -8.35 4.98
C LEU A 169 -25.47 -7.33 4.62
N ALA A 170 -25.07 -7.24 3.33
CA ALA A 170 -24.18 -6.20 2.86
C ALA A 170 -24.76 -4.80 3.12
N GLU A 171 -26.05 -4.58 2.84
CA GLU A 171 -26.75 -3.31 3.10
C GLU A 171 -26.76 -2.95 4.59
N SER A 172 -27.05 -3.92 5.46
CA SER A 172 -26.98 -3.74 6.92
C SER A 172 -25.56 -3.34 7.37
N GLU A 173 -24.53 -3.98 6.82
CA GLU A 173 -23.13 -3.62 7.11
C GLU A 173 -22.77 -2.23 6.57
N TYR A 174 -23.28 -1.84 5.41
CA TYR A 174 -23.10 -0.51 4.87
C TYR A 174 -23.74 0.55 5.78
N GLN A 175 -24.97 0.34 6.25
CA GLN A 175 -25.63 1.20 7.24
C GLN A 175 -24.86 1.27 8.56
N PHE A 176 -24.29 0.14 9.00
CA PHE A 176 -23.42 0.10 10.17
C PHE A 176 -22.19 1.00 10.00
N THR A 177 -21.53 0.99 8.84
CA THR A 177 -20.41 1.90 8.59
C THR A 177 -20.84 3.37 8.63
N THR A 178 -22.02 3.70 8.07
CA THR A 178 -22.59 5.06 8.16
C THR A 178 -22.78 5.48 9.62
N LYS A 179 -23.36 4.61 10.46
CA LYS A 179 -23.51 4.86 11.90
C LYS A 179 -22.16 5.13 12.57
N LYS A 180 -21.14 4.31 12.29
CA LYS A 180 -19.81 4.45 12.89
C LYS A 180 -19.05 5.70 12.42
N ILE A 181 -19.22 6.10 11.17
CA ILE A 181 -18.67 7.34 10.62
C ILE A 181 -19.32 8.56 11.26
N ASN A 182 -20.66 8.58 11.37
CA ASN A 182 -21.38 9.68 12.01
C ASN A 182 -21.10 9.80 13.51
N GLN A 183 -20.70 8.71 14.17
CA GLN A 183 -20.22 8.75 15.56
C GLN A 183 -18.83 9.39 15.69
N SER A 184 -17.98 9.22 14.68
CA SER A 184 -16.61 9.75 14.66
C SER A 184 -16.05 9.71 13.24
N PHE A 185 -15.88 10.87 12.61
CA PHE A 185 -15.26 10.96 11.28
C PHE A 185 -13.82 10.43 11.26
N SER A 186 -13.11 10.47 12.40
CA SER A 186 -11.78 9.87 12.59
C SER A 186 -11.73 8.33 12.60
N ASN A 187 -12.85 7.65 12.37
CA ASN A 187 -12.90 6.20 12.35
C ASN A 187 -12.45 5.64 10.99
N TYR A 188 -11.14 5.61 10.75
CA TYR A 188 -10.54 5.02 9.54
C TYR A 188 -11.05 3.61 9.23
N SER A 189 -11.25 2.78 10.26
CA SER A 189 -11.72 1.40 10.07
C SER A 189 -13.13 1.33 9.49
N ALA A 190 -14.01 2.28 9.83
CA ALA A 190 -15.35 2.36 9.25
C ALA A 190 -15.31 2.81 7.79
N TRP A 191 -14.50 3.82 7.45
CA TRP A 191 -14.26 4.25 6.07
C TRP A 191 -13.67 3.13 5.22
N HIS A 192 -12.68 2.41 5.74
CA HIS A 192 -12.07 1.27 5.07
C HIS A 192 -13.08 0.15 4.81
N GLN A 193 -13.87 -0.23 5.82
CA GLN A 193 -14.92 -1.24 5.65
C GLN A 193 -15.95 -0.79 4.61
N ARG A 194 -16.34 0.50 4.63
CA ARG A 194 -17.27 1.08 3.66
C ARG A 194 -16.75 0.97 2.23
N SER A 195 -15.47 1.25 2.02
CA SER A 195 -14.82 1.17 0.71
C SER A 195 -14.82 -0.25 0.13
N LYS A 196 -14.79 -1.27 1.00
CA LYS A 196 -14.88 -2.69 0.60
C LYS A 196 -16.31 -3.15 0.31
N LEU A 197 -17.31 -2.56 0.97
CA LEU A 197 -18.72 -2.90 0.79
C LEU A 197 -19.32 -2.25 -0.46
N LEU A 198 -18.94 -1.01 -0.78
CA LEU A 198 -19.55 -0.23 -1.85
C LEU A 198 -19.64 -0.96 -3.20
N PRO A 199 -18.58 -1.59 -3.73
CA PRO A 199 -18.67 -2.34 -5.00
C PRO A 199 -19.72 -3.45 -4.98
N GLU A 200 -19.92 -4.11 -3.84
CA GLU A 200 -20.95 -5.15 -3.65
C GLU A 200 -22.36 -4.53 -3.57
N ILE A 201 -22.53 -3.42 -2.84
CA ILE A 201 -23.80 -2.71 -2.69
C ILE A 201 -24.33 -2.20 -4.03
N VAL A 202 -23.45 -1.63 -4.85
CA VAL A 202 -23.89 -1.01 -6.10
C VAL A 202 -23.94 -2.01 -7.26
N ALA A 203 -23.39 -3.22 -7.12
CA ALA A 203 -23.38 -4.23 -8.18
C ALA A 203 -24.75 -4.45 -8.86
N PRO A 204 -25.88 -4.63 -8.13
CA PRO A 204 -27.19 -4.84 -8.74
C PRO A 204 -27.89 -3.55 -9.22
N MET A 205 -27.32 -2.37 -8.98
CA MET A 205 -27.95 -1.08 -9.29
C MET A 205 -27.73 -0.65 -10.74
N THR A 206 -28.64 0.19 -11.23
CA THR A 206 -28.52 0.91 -12.51
C THR A 206 -27.34 1.90 -12.48
N THR A 207 -26.92 2.36 -13.65
CA THR A 207 -25.83 3.34 -13.79
C THR A 207 -26.19 4.67 -13.13
N GLU A 208 -27.44 5.09 -13.24
CA GLU A 208 -27.96 6.32 -12.64
C GLU A 208 -27.92 6.24 -11.12
N GLU A 209 -28.38 5.12 -10.54
CA GLU A 209 -28.33 4.89 -9.09
C GLU A 209 -26.89 4.84 -8.57
N LYS A 210 -25.98 4.15 -9.27
CA LYS A 210 -24.54 4.14 -8.97
C LYS A 210 -23.96 5.55 -8.89
N ASN A 211 -24.32 6.40 -9.85
CA ASN A 211 -23.86 7.78 -9.90
C ASN A 211 -24.46 8.64 -8.77
N GLU A 212 -25.70 8.41 -8.35
CA GLU A 212 -26.29 9.07 -7.18
C GLU A 212 -25.62 8.63 -5.87
N ILE A 213 -25.28 7.34 -5.73
CA ILE A 213 -24.48 6.86 -4.60
C ILE A 213 -23.10 7.54 -4.58
N ALA A 214 -22.41 7.64 -5.72
CA ALA A 214 -21.13 8.32 -5.80
C ALA A 214 -21.21 9.80 -5.35
N LYS A 215 -22.25 10.54 -5.79
CA LYS A 215 -22.49 11.92 -5.33
C LYS A 215 -22.77 12.00 -3.83
N SER A 216 -23.55 11.06 -3.29
CA SER A 216 -23.84 10.97 -1.86
C SER A 216 -22.57 10.72 -1.04
N GLU A 217 -21.71 9.80 -1.49
CA GLU A 217 -20.43 9.51 -0.86
C GLU A 217 -19.48 10.72 -0.88
N LEU A 218 -19.44 11.45 -1.99
CA LEU A 218 -18.69 12.71 -2.09
C LEU A 218 -19.23 13.77 -1.12
N SER A 219 -20.55 13.89 -0.98
CA SER A 219 -21.16 14.79 0.00
C SER A 219 -20.80 14.41 1.43
N LEU A 220 -20.86 13.12 1.75
CA LEU A 220 -20.51 12.58 3.06
C LEU A 220 -19.05 12.87 3.42
N VAL A 221 -18.11 12.58 2.52
CA VAL A 221 -16.69 12.82 2.78
C VAL A 221 -16.35 14.31 2.84
N LYS A 222 -17.01 15.14 2.03
CA LYS A 222 -16.90 16.61 2.10
C LYS A 222 -17.33 17.13 3.47
N ASN A 223 -18.48 16.71 3.98
CA ASN A 223 -18.94 17.10 5.31
C ASN A 223 -17.92 16.72 6.40
N ALA A 224 -17.29 15.54 6.28
CA ALA A 224 -16.26 15.10 7.21
C ALA A 224 -15.02 16.00 7.18
N ILE A 225 -14.44 16.27 5.99
CA ILE A 225 -13.23 17.11 5.87
C ILE A 225 -13.47 18.58 6.22
N TYR A 226 -14.69 19.11 6.03
CA TYR A 226 -15.05 20.45 6.48
C TYR A 226 -15.27 20.52 8.00
N THR A 227 -15.61 19.40 8.64
CA THR A 227 -15.81 19.34 10.09
C THR A 227 -14.50 19.18 10.84
N ASP A 228 -13.59 18.35 10.32
CA ASP A 228 -12.26 18.10 10.90
C ASP A 228 -11.21 17.94 9.79
N PRO A 229 -10.66 19.04 9.27
CA PRO A 229 -9.69 19.02 8.16
C PRO A 229 -8.35 18.40 8.54
N GLU A 230 -8.04 18.24 9.82
CA GLU A 230 -6.79 17.63 10.28
C GLU A 230 -6.88 16.10 10.38
N ASP A 231 -8.09 15.53 10.36
CA ASP A 231 -8.28 14.09 10.39
C ASP A 231 -8.02 13.44 9.02
N GLN A 232 -6.95 12.64 8.96
CA GLN A 232 -6.53 11.95 7.73
C GLN A 232 -7.55 10.95 7.16
N SER A 233 -8.50 10.44 7.95
CA SER A 233 -9.31 9.29 7.58
C SER A 233 -10.25 9.61 6.43
N ALA A 234 -10.93 10.75 6.53
CA ALA A 234 -11.82 11.24 5.49
C ALA A 234 -11.06 11.57 4.20
N TRP A 235 -9.88 12.20 4.30
CA TRP A 235 -9.02 12.50 3.14
C TRP A 235 -8.60 11.25 2.38
N LEU A 236 -8.17 10.20 3.08
CA LEU A 236 -7.77 8.94 2.46
C LEU A 236 -8.96 8.24 1.77
N TYR A 237 -10.15 8.32 2.37
CA TYR A 237 -11.36 7.83 1.73
C TYR A 237 -11.75 8.65 0.49
N TYR A 238 -11.54 9.96 0.55
CA TYR A 238 -11.80 10.87 -0.56
C TYR A 238 -10.88 10.57 -1.76
N TRP A 239 -9.59 10.33 -1.50
CA TRP A 239 -8.65 9.89 -2.54
C TRP A 239 -9.08 8.55 -3.14
N TRP A 240 -9.51 7.61 -2.29
CA TRP A 240 -10.05 6.34 -2.76
C TRP A 240 -11.28 6.54 -3.66
N LEU A 241 -12.25 7.39 -3.30
CA LEU A 241 -13.45 7.66 -4.10
C LEU A 241 -13.13 8.27 -5.48
N MET A 242 -12.17 9.19 -5.51
CA MET A 242 -11.76 9.86 -6.75
C MET A 242 -11.00 8.92 -7.69
N GLY A 243 -10.31 7.93 -7.11
CA GLY A 243 -9.58 6.91 -7.84
C GLY A 243 -8.28 7.46 -8.43
N ASN A 244 -7.31 6.58 -8.64
CA ASN A 244 -6.03 6.93 -9.23
C ASN A 244 -6.00 6.52 -10.70
N VAL A 245 -5.44 7.36 -11.57
CA VAL A 245 -4.96 6.86 -12.85
C VAL A 245 -3.87 5.87 -12.49
N SER A 246 -4.02 4.64 -12.95
CA SER A 246 -2.93 3.68 -12.85
C SER A 246 -1.72 4.24 -13.57
N ASP A 247 -0.68 4.59 -12.81
CA ASP A 247 0.60 4.99 -13.38
C ASP A 247 1.12 3.83 -14.23
N LYS A 248 1.24 4.06 -15.54
CA LYS A 248 1.60 3.01 -16.49
C LYS A 248 3.08 3.00 -16.69
N VAL A 249 3.69 1.83 -16.56
CA VAL A 249 5.02 1.61 -17.13
C VAL A 249 4.87 1.44 -18.63
N GLU A 250 5.64 2.19 -19.40
CA GLU A 250 5.67 2.15 -20.86
C GLU A 250 7.11 2.13 -21.38
N LEU A 251 7.31 1.42 -22.50
CA LEU A 251 8.51 1.55 -23.31
C LEU A 251 8.40 2.83 -24.16
N ILE A 252 9.14 3.87 -23.78
CA ILE A 252 9.23 5.16 -24.48
C ILE A 252 9.74 4.90 -25.90
N GLY A 253 10.87 4.21 -26.04
CA GLY A 253 11.49 3.95 -27.34
C GLY A 253 12.62 2.93 -27.29
N ALA A 254 13.10 2.57 -28.48
CA ALA A 254 14.25 1.71 -28.70
C ALA A 254 15.21 2.41 -29.67
N TYR A 255 16.46 2.60 -29.27
CA TYR A 255 17.41 3.46 -29.98
C TYR A 255 18.75 2.76 -30.20
N CYS A 256 19.24 2.71 -31.43
CA CYS A 256 20.60 2.30 -31.74
C CYS A 256 21.54 3.50 -31.59
N LEU A 257 22.56 3.36 -30.74
CA LEU A 257 23.64 4.34 -30.66
C LEU A 257 24.47 4.31 -31.95
N LYS A 258 24.61 5.46 -32.60
CA LYS A 258 25.35 5.62 -33.86
C LYS A 258 26.76 5.03 -33.76
N ASP A 259 27.19 4.40 -34.85
CA ASP A 259 28.50 3.73 -34.99
C ASP A 259 28.71 2.58 -33.98
N THR A 260 27.63 2.08 -33.38
CA THR A 260 27.61 0.91 -32.51
C THR A 260 26.44 -0.02 -32.89
N ARG A 261 26.39 -1.18 -32.22
CA ARG A 261 25.24 -2.11 -32.27
C ARG A 261 24.58 -2.23 -30.90
N PHE A 262 24.64 -1.15 -30.11
CA PHE A 262 24.00 -1.06 -28.81
C PHE A 262 22.59 -0.49 -28.96
N ILE A 263 21.60 -1.30 -28.62
CA ILE A 263 20.20 -0.91 -28.59
C ILE A 263 19.84 -0.48 -27.17
N VAL A 264 19.57 0.81 -26.99
CA VAL A 264 19.05 1.42 -25.75
C VAL A 264 17.53 1.25 -25.71
N LEU A 265 17.02 0.60 -24.68
CA LEU A 265 15.61 0.45 -24.38
C LEU A 265 15.26 1.41 -23.25
N ALA A 266 14.34 2.34 -23.50
CA ALA A 266 14.00 3.38 -22.55
C ALA A 266 12.59 3.21 -22.00
N PHE A 267 12.47 3.05 -20.68
CA PHE A 267 11.18 2.97 -19.99
C PHE A 267 10.85 4.29 -19.31
N ASN A 268 9.56 4.59 -19.16
CA ASN A 268 9.13 5.78 -18.42
C ASN A 268 9.35 5.68 -16.90
N ASP A 269 9.75 4.51 -16.40
CA ASP A 269 10.05 4.24 -14.99
C ASP A 269 11.21 3.23 -14.85
N ASN A 270 11.71 3.06 -13.62
CA ASN A 270 12.58 1.95 -13.28
C ASN A 270 11.83 0.62 -13.35
N VAL A 271 12.37 -0.33 -14.10
CA VAL A 271 11.79 -1.66 -14.26
C VAL A 271 12.82 -2.74 -13.98
N ARG A 272 12.35 -3.96 -13.76
CA ARG A 272 13.16 -5.19 -13.83
C ARG A 272 12.60 -6.06 -14.94
N LEU A 273 13.48 -6.71 -15.68
CA LEU A 273 13.06 -7.67 -16.69
C LEU A 273 13.16 -9.08 -16.13
N THR A 274 12.13 -9.91 -16.34
CA THR A 274 12.12 -11.35 -16.01
C THR A 274 12.47 -12.20 -17.23
N GLN A 275 12.33 -11.65 -18.43
CA GLN A 275 12.71 -12.29 -19.69
C GLN A 275 13.50 -11.30 -20.55
N GLN A 276 14.34 -11.83 -21.44
CA GLN A 276 15.11 -11.01 -22.34
C GLN A 276 14.19 -10.43 -23.44
N PRO A 277 14.33 -9.15 -23.80
CA PRO A 277 13.67 -8.55 -24.95
C PRO A 277 13.97 -9.30 -26.24
N GLN A 278 12.97 -9.42 -27.13
CA GLN A 278 13.20 -9.92 -28.48
C GLN A 278 13.67 -8.78 -29.37
N VAL A 279 14.93 -8.78 -29.75
CA VAL A 279 15.50 -7.82 -30.69
C VAL A 279 15.57 -8.48 -32.07
N LEU A 280 14.99 -7.84 -33.09
CA LEU A 280 14.80 -8.42 -34.41
C LEU A 280 15.59 -7.66 -35.48
N ASN A 281 16.18 -8.37 -36.42
CA ASN A 281 16.77 -7.77 -37.62
C ASN A 281 15.70 -7.38 -38.65
N HIS A 282 16.09 -6.88 -39.83
CA HIS A 282 15.17 -6.49 -40.90
C HIS A 282 14.35 -7.64 -41.50
N LYS A 283 14.79 -8.89 -41.31
CA LYS A 283 14.08 -10.10 -41.75
C LYS A 283 13.11 -10.64 -40.71
N GLY A 284 13.07 -10.05 -39.52
CA GLY A 284 12.24 -10.52 -38.40
C GLY A 284 12.86 -11.68 -37.62
N GLU A 285 14.16 -11.96 -37.80
CA GLU A 285 14.87 -12.99 -37.05
C GLU A 285 15.33 -12.43 -35.71
N VAL A 286 15.21 -13.22 -34.64
CA VAL A 286 15.67 -12.85 -33.29
C VAL A 286 17.20 -12.86 -33.27
N LEU A 287 17.77 -11.73 -32.85
CA LEU A 287 19.20 -11.56 -32.66
C LEU A 287 19.63 -12.19 -31.33
N GLU A 288 20.81 -12.80 -31.33
CA GLU A 288 21.50 -13.18 -30.10
C GLU A 288 22.31 -12.00 -29.57
N GLY A 289 22.36 -11.87 -28.26
CA GLY A 289 23.01 -10.73 -27.63
C GLY A 289 22.90 -10.75 -26.11
N SER A 290 23.61 -9.81 -25.50
CA SER A 290 23.66 -9.64 -24.04
C SER A 290 22.92 -8.39 -23.63
N LEU A 291 22.14 -8.49 -22.55
CA LEU A 291 21.38 -7.39 -21.98
C LEU A 291 22.10 -6.84 -20.74
N TYR A 292 22.09 -5.53 -20.57
CA TYR A 292 22.76 -4.83 -19.47
C TYR A 292 21.83 -3.76 -18.88
N PRO A 293 21.61 -3.73 -17.56
CA PRO A 293 20.90 -2.63 -16.91
C PRO A 293 21.81 -1.41 -16.75
N LEU A 294 21.24 -0.20 -16.86
CA LEU A 294 21.88 1.04 -16.42
C LEU A 294 21.18 1.57 -15.15
N PRO A 295 21.48 1.02 -13.97
CA PRO A 295 20.76 1.36 -12.75
C PRO A 295 21.08 2.79 -12.28
N GLU A 296 20.06 3.48 -11.78
CA GLU A 296 20.17 4.80 -11.15
C GLU A 296 20.85 4.68 -9.77
N ASN A 297 20.75 3.50 -9.14
CA ASN A 297 21.35 3.20 -7.85
C ASN A 297 22.09 1.87 -7.88
N ALA A 298 23.41 1.90 -7.69
CA ALA A 298 24.26 0.71 -7.69
C ALA A 298 23.86 -0.36 -6.66
N ARG A 299 23.13 0.01 -5.59
CA ARG A 299 22.60 -0.97 -4.61
C ARG A 299 21.45 -1.82 -5.15
N ARG A 300 20.86 -1.45 -6.29
CA ARG A 300 19.78 -2.18 -6.97
C ARG A 300 20.12 -2.36 -8.44
N PRO A 301 21.12 -3.20 -8.76
CA PRO A 301 21.65 -3.32 -10.12
C PRO A 301 20.67 -3.96 -11.10
N ASP A 302 19.64 -4.66 -10.62
CA ASP A 302 18.59 -5.30 -11.41
C ASP A 302 17.47 -4.34 -11.85
N ARG A 303 17.48 -3.10 -11.36
CA ARG A 303 16.47 -2.07 -11.62
C ARG A 303 17.06 -0.92 -12.42
N ALA A 304 16.48 -0.66 -13.59
CA ALA A 304 16.91 0.44 -14.43
C ALA A 304 15.74 0.98 -15.27
N SER A 305 15.76 2.28 -15.56
CA SER A 305 14.88 2.87 -16.58
C SER A 305 15.47 2.81 -17.98
N LEU A 306 16.80 2.66 -18.11
CA LEU A 306 17.47 2.35 -19.36
C LEU A 306 18.14 0.97 -19.34
N TRP A 307 17.97 0.23 -20.43
CA TRP A 307 18.60 -1.07 -20.65
C TRP A 307 19.36 -1.04 -21.97
N ILE A 308 20.51 -1.69 -22.04
CA ILE A 308 21.31 -1.80 -23.25
C ILE A 308 21.35 -3.24 -23.69
N TYR A 309 20.93 -3.50 -24.93
CA TYR A 309 21.11 -4.77 -25.60
C TYR A 309 22.28 -4.65 -26.57
N SER A 310 23.28 -5.53 -26.43
CA SER A 310 24.44 -5.60 -27.32
C SER A 310 24.28 -6.79 -28.26
N SER A 311 24.34 -6.51 -29.57
CA SER A 311 24.24 -7.49 -30.65
C SER A 311 25.43 -7.37 -31.61
N GLU A 312 25.76 -8.45 -32.31
CA GLU A 312 26.73 -8.43 -33.42
C GLU A 312 26.09 -8.01 -34.76
N GLN A 313 24.76 -8.01 -34.83
CA GLN A 313 23.98 -7.68 -36.02
C GLN A 313 23.12 -6.43 -35.82
N ASP A 314 22.76 -5.78 -36.92
CA ASP A 314 21.90 -4.59 -36.92
C ASP A 314 20.46 -4.95 -36.56
N ALA A 315 19.92 -4.22 -35.57
CA ALA A 315 18.56 -4.38 -35.10
C ALA A 315 17.63 -3.39 -35.83
N SER A 316 16.46 -3.87 -36.21
CA SER A 316 15.41 -3.06 -36.84
C SER A 316 14.21 -2.81 -35.93
N LYS A 317 13.94 -3.75 -35.02
CA LYS A 317 12.73 -3.75 -34.19
C LYS A 317 13.00 -4.42 -32.83
N VAL A 318 12.28 -3.98 -31.80
CA VAL A 318 12.28 -4.61 -30.47
C VAL A 318 10.85 -4.96 -30.07
N VAL A 319 10.69 -6.14 -29.49
CA VAL A 319 9.43 -6.65 -28.93
C VAL A 319 9.63 -7.00 -27.46
N ILE A 320 8.80 -6.42 -26.59
CA ILE A 320 8.78 -6.69 -25.14
C ILE A 320 7.33 -6.92 -24.72
N THR A 321 7.05 -7.98 -23.98
CA THR A 321 5.72 -8.24 -23.40
C THR A 321 5.62 -7.63 -22.00
N SER A 322 4.46 -7.07 -21.62
CA SER A 322 4.28 -6.50 -20.27
C SER A 322 4.54 -7.51 -19.15
N GLU A 323 4.22 -8.78 -19.37
CA GLU A 323 4.43 -9.86 -18.40
C GLU A 323 5.92 -10.07 -18.06
N SER A 324 6.81 -9.67 -18.98
CA SER A 324 8.25 -9.73 -18.76
C SER A 324 8.80 -8.54 -17.96
N VAL A 325 7.97 -7.54 -17.65
CA VAL A 325 8.36 -6.27 -17.03
C VAL A 325 7.77 -6.17 -15.63
N LEU A 326 8.64 -6.00 -14.64
CA LEU A 326 8.26 -5.72 -13.25
C LEU A 326 8.49 -4.24 -12.96
N PRO A 327 7.45 -3.45 -12.70
CA PRO A 327 7.60 -2.08 -12.24
C PRO A 327 8.39 -1.98 -10.93
N SER A 328 9.01 -0.82 -10.69
CA SER A 328 9.77 -0.55 -9.46
C SER A 328 8.89 -0.47 -8.21
N SER A 329 7.67 0.03 -8.39
CA SER A 329 6.61 0.18 -7.39
C SER A 329 5.44 -0.75 -7.73
N SER A 330 4.84 -1.36 -6.71
CA SER A 330 3.60 -2.11 -6.88
C SER A 330 2.46 -1.22 -7.38
N SER A 331 2.48 0.10 -7.10
CA SER A 331 1.45 1.05 -7.55
C SER A 331 1.37 1.27 -9.07
N LYS A 332 2.25 0.67 -9.87
CA LYS A 332 2.31 0.87 -11.32
C LYS A 332 1.90 -0.39 -12.06
N LEU A 333 1.15 -0.22 -13.15
CA LEU A 333 0.63 -1.31 -13.97
C LEU A 333 1.29 -1.35 -15.35
N CYS A 334 1.39 -2.54 -15.94
CA CYS A 334 1.81 -2.73 -17.34
C CYS A 334 0.59 -3.18 -18.16
N HIS A 335 -0.17 -2.23 -18.73
CA HIS A 335 -1.40 -2.55 -19.48
C HIS A 335 -1.15 -2.99 -20.93
N THR A 336 0.02 -2.70 -21.49
CA THR A 336 0.33 -3.05 -22.88
C THR A 336 0.82 -4.49 -22.97
N THR A 337 0.02 -5.41 -23.50
CA THR A 337 0.40 -6.83 -23.63
C THR A 337 1.69 -7.03 -24.43
N SER A 338 1.98 -6.17 -25.41
CA SER A 338 3.24 -6.17 -26.15
C SER A 338 3.62 -4.78 -26.69
N TRP A 339 4.82 -4.29 -26.35
CA TRP A 339 5.44 -3.15 -27.01
C TRP A 339 6.21 -3.60 -28.25
N ASN A 340 5.86 -3.04 -29.40
CA ASN A 340 6.51 -3.26 -30.68
C ASN A 340 7.12 -1.95 -31.17
N LYS A 341 8.41 -1.73 -30.95
CA LYS A 341 9.10 -0.46 -31.29
C LYS A 341 10.09 -0.67 -32.42
N LYS A 342 10.07 0.21 -33.41
CA LYS A 342 11.14 0.31 -34.40
C LYS A 342 12.39 0.85 -33.70
N VAL A 343 13.57 0.35 -34.09
CA VAL A 343 14.84 0.87 -33.60
C VAL A 343 15.15 2.15 -34.38
N GLU A 344 15.21 3.26 -33.67
CA GLU A 344 15.61 4.57 -34.20
C GLU A 344 17.10 4.83 -33.94
N GLN A 345 17.73 5.74 -34.66
CA GLN A 345 19.16 6.03 -34.48
C GLN A 345 19.36 7.28 -33.63
N ILE A 346 20.29 7.23 -32.68
CA ILE A 346 20.69 8.40 -31.87
C ILE A 346 22.21 8.60 -31.92
N ASP A 347 22.65 9.84 -32.08
CA ASP A 347 24.07 10.21 -32.11
C ASP A 347 24.50 10.85 -30.79
N ARG A 348 25.48 10.25 -30.12
CA ARG A 348 26.05 10.75 -28.85
C ARG A 348 27.56 11.00 -28.92
N GLY A 349 28.13 10.99 -30.13
CA GLY A 349 29.56 11.04 -30.33
C GLY A 349 30.28 9.72 -29.99
N SER A 350 31.46 9.54 -30.58
CA SER A 350 32.27 8.33 -30.42
C SER A 350 32.76 8.10 -28.99
N GLU A 351 33.09 9.16 -28.25
CA GLU A 351 33.59 9.07 -26.88
C GLU A 351 32.57 8.44 -25.92
N THR A 352 31.31 8.86 -26.02
CA THR A 352 30.19 8.29 -25.25
C THR A 352 30.07 6.79 -25.49
N SER A 353 30.11 6.39 -26.76
CA SER A 353 30.04 4.99 -27.19
C SER A 353 31.21 4.16 -26.66
N ASP A 354 32.42 4.71 -26.64
CA ASP A 354 33.63 4.04 -26.13
C ASP A 354 33.61 3.87 -24.61
N ARG A 355 33.20 4.89 -23.86
CA ARG A 355 33.04 4.78 -22.40
C ARG A 355 31.95 3.78 -22.03
N LEU A 356 30.85 3.76 -22.78
CA LEU A 356 29.79 2.80 -22.58
C LEU A 356 30.28 1.37 -22.85
N LYS A 357 31.01 1.13 -23.95
CA LYS A 357 31.69 -0.15 -24.23
C LYS A 357 32.52 -0.62 -23.04
N LYS A 358 33.36 0.26 -22.48
CA LYS A 358 34.22 -0.08 -21.34
C LYS A 358 33.40 -0.51 -20.12
N LYS A 359 32.33 0.22 -19.78
CA LYS A 359 31.50 -0.12 -18.61
C LYS A 359 30.71 -1.42 -18.79
N LEU A 360 30.23 -1.71 -19.98
CA LEU A 360 29.49 -2.96 -20.25
C LEU A 360 30.40 -4.20 -20.10
N GLN A 361 31.71 -4.04 -20.35
CA GLN A 361 32.70 -5.11 -20.16
C GLN A 361 33.02 -5.42 -18.68
N GLU A 362 32.63 -4.56 -17.72
CA GLU A 362 32.93 -4.71 -16.29
C GLU A 362 31.96 -5.64 -15.52
N ASN A 363 31.39 -6.68 -16.17
CA ASN A 363 30.54 -7.72 -15.58
C ASN A 363 29.19 -7.25 -14.96
N ASN A 364 28.33 -6.60 -15.76
CA ASN A 364 26.92 -6.33 -15.40
C ASN A 364 25.92 -6.97 -16.38
N ILE A 365 26.23 -8.17 -16.88
CA ILE A 365 25.28 -8.90 -17.73
C ILE A 365 24.03 -9.21 -16.90
N TRP A 366 22.87 -8.84 -17.44
CA TRP A 366 21.59 -9.11 -16.81
C TRP A 366 21.33 -10.61 -16.70
N ILE A 367 20.70 -11.00 -15.59
CA ILE A 367 20.19 -12.33 -15.35
C ILE A 367 18.69 -12.21 -15.07
N PRO A 368 17.85 -13.14 -15.57
CA PRO A 368 16.41 -13.16 -15.27
C PRO A 368 16.08 -12.99 -13.79
N SER A 369 15.28 -11.98 -13.46
CA SER A 369 14.77 -11.78 -12.11
C SER A 369 13.77 -12.89 -11.75
N SER A 370 13.94 -13.53 -10.58
CA SER A 370 13.02 -14.56 -10.07
C SER A 370 11.75 -14.00 -9.40
N ALA A 371 11.61 -12.68 -9.33
CA ALA A 371 10.50 -12.03 -8.64
C ALA A 371 9.16 -12.24 -9.36
N ARG A 372 8.12 -12.61 -8.60
CA ARG A 372 6.75 -12.72 -9.10
C ARG A 372 6.08 -11.35 -9.14
N ILE A 373 5.25 -11.13 -10.15
CA ILE A 373 4.26 -10.04 -10.15
C ILE A 373 3.25 -10.38 -9.06
N TYR A 374 3.20 -9.58 -8.00
CA TYR A 374 2.15 -9.71 -7.00
C TYR A 374 0.90 -9.02 -7.57
N GLN A 375 -0.12 -9.81 -7.90
CA GLN A 375 -1.42 -9.27 -8.28
C GLN A 375 -2.12 -8.83 -6.99
N ASP A 376 -1.97 -7.55 -6.65
CA ASP A 376 -2.76 -6.95 -5.57
C ASP A 376 -3.98 -6.27 -6.18
N PRO A 377 -5.21 -6.78 -5.95
CA PRO A 377 -6.43 -6.16 -6.43
C PRO A 377 -6.66 -4.74 -5.88
N THR A 378 -5.93 -4.32 -4.83
CA THR A 378 -5.98 -2.96 -4.29
C THR A 378 -5.28 -1.92 -5.15
N LEU A 379 -4.49 -2.36 -6.13
CA LEU A 379 -3.77 -1.48 -7.07
C LEU A 379 -4.57 -1.16 -8.33
N ASN A 380 -5.63 -1.93 -8.60
CA ASN A 380 -6.56 -1.61 -9.67
C ASN A 380 -7.41 -0.42 -9.26
N ASP A 381 -7.90 0.36 -10.23
CA ASP A 381 -8.86 1.41 -9.93
C ASP A 381 -10.12 0.77 -9.32
N GLN A 382 -10.25 0.90 -8.00
CA GLN A 382 -11.37 0.33 -7.25
C GLN A 382 -12.65 1.16 -7.39
N THR A 383 -12.64 2.19 -8.24
CA THR A 383 -13.75 3.13 -8.42
C THR A 383 -14.54 2.92 -9.71
N GLU A 384 -14.23 1.89 -10.50
CA GLU A 384 -14.93 1.56 -11.76
C GLU A 384 -16.44 1.24 -11.60
N TRP A 385 -16.97 1.26 -10.37
CA TRP A 385 -18.37 0.99 -10.07
C TRP A 385 -19.33 2.16 -10.40
N PHE A 386 -18.83 3.34 -10.79
CA PHE A 386 -19.65 4.47 -11.28
C PHE A 386 -19.06 5.13 -12.55
N THR A 387 -19.90 5.85 -13.30
CA THR A 387 -19.60 6.33 -14.66
C THR A 387 -19.54 7.85 -14.82
N LEU A 388 -19.58 8.60 -13.70
CA LEU A 388 -19.36 10.05 -13.72
C LEU A 388 -18.08 10.42 -14.46
N ASN A 389 -18.12 11.53 -15.20
CA ASN A 389 -16.94 12.04 -15.91
C ASN A 389 -15.87 12.46 -14.90
N ARG A 390 -14.78 11.67 -14.83
CA ARG A 390 -13.71 11.85 -13.84
C ARG A 390 -12.97 13.18 -13.98
N SER A 391 -12.74 13.64 -15.20
CA SER A 391 -12.04 14.91 -15.44
C SER A 391 -12.88 16.10 -14.99
N GLN A 392 -14.19 16.05 -15.24
CA GLN A 392 -15.12 17.07 -14.74
C GLN A 392 -15.24 17.02 -13.22
N LEU A 393 -15.39 15.83 -12.65
CA LEU A 393 -15.47 15.64 -11.21
C LEU A 393 -14.21 16.15 -10.50
N LEU A 394 -13.02 15.83 -11.01
CA LEU A 394 -11.76 16.37 -10.48
C LEU A 394 -11.73 17.90 -10.51
N LYS A 395 -12.19 18.55 -11.58
CA LYS A 395 -12.25 20.01 -11.66
C LYS A 395 -13.16 20.60 -10.58
N GLU A 396 -14.31 19.99 -10.33
CA GLU A 396 -15.25 20.39 -9.27
C GLU A 396 -14.65 20.20 -7.88
N GLU A 397 -14.10 19.03 -7.61
CA GLU A 397 -13.54 18.69 -6.30
C GLU A 397 -12.23 19.44 -5.99
N ILE A 398 -11.42 19.76 -7.01
CA ILE A 398 -10.29 20.70 -6.88
C ILE A 398 -10.77 22.07 -6.39
N ASN A 399 -11.88 22.58 -6.93
CA ASN A 399 -12.42 23.86 -6.48
C ASN A 399 -12.93 23.76 -5.04
N THR A 400 -13.58 22.66 -4.65
CA THR A 400 -13.97 22.40 -3.25
C THR A 400 -12.75 22.51 -2.32
N VAL A 401 -11.65 21.83 -2.64
CA VAL A 401 -10.45 21.85 -1.78
C VAL A 401 -9.79 23.24 -1.76
N ARG A 402 -9.80 23.97 -2.89
CA ARG A 402 -9.34 25.37 -2.92
C ARG A 402 -10.18 26.28 -2.04
N GLU A 403 -11.51 26.13 -2.01
CA GLU A 403 -12.36 26.91 -1.11
C GLU A 403 -12.05 26.60 0.35
N LEU A 404 -11.82 25.33 0.71
CA LEU A 404 -11.37 24.97 2.05
C LEU A 404 -10.04 25.64 2.40
N LEU A 405 -9.05 25.62 1.50
CA LEU A 405 -7.75 26.26 1.72
C LEU A 405 -7.82 27.78 1.86
N LYS A 406 -8.89 28.45 1.42
CA LYS A 406 -9.10 29.87 1.72
C LYS A 406 -9.42 30.10 3.20
N VAL A 407 -10.03 29.12 3.86
CA VAL A 407 -10.40 29.17 5.27
C VAL A 407 -9.28 28.57 6.13
N GLU A 408 -8.70 27.45 5.70
CA GLU A 408 -7.67 26.68 6.40
C GLU A 408 -6.39 26.58 5.55
N PRO A 409 -5.65 27.69 5.34
CA PRO A 409 -4.52 27.74 4.40
C PRO A 409 -3.33 26.88 4.83
N GLU A 410 -3.23 26.55 6.11
CA GLU A 410 -2.14 25.75 6.68
C GLU A 410 -2.49 24.26 6.82
N SER A 411 -3.68 23.83 6.38
CA SER A 411 -4.07 22.41 6.48
C SER A 411 -3.22 21.56 5.53
N ALA A 412 -2.29 20.80 6.12
CA ALA A 412 -1.37 19.96 5.36
C ALA A 412 -2.10 18.91 4.52
N TRP A 413 -3.23 18.38 5.01
CA TRP A 413 -4.04 17.40 4.27
C TRP A 413 -4.79 18.01 3.10
N ALA A 414 -5.32 19.23 3.24
CA ALA A 414 -5.97 19.93 2.14
C ALA A 414 -4.95 20.26 1.03
N LEU A 415 -3.76 20.74 1.38
CA LEU A 415 -2.66 20.99 0.42
C LEU A 415 -2.24 19.70 -0.29
N GLN A 416 -1.99 18.62 0.45
CA GLN A 416 -1.64 17.31 -0.12
C GLN A 416 -2.74 16.77 -1.05
N THR A 417 -4.01 16.93 -0.66
CA THR A 417 -5.15 16.50 -1.48
C THR A 417 -5.25 17.31 -2.76
N LEU A 418 -5.04 18.62 -2.69
CA LEU A 418 -5.05 19.47 -3.88
C LEU A 418 -3.91 19.10 -4.83
N ILE A 419 -2.69 18.90 -4.31
CA ILE A 419 -1.55 18.39 -5.10
C ILE A 419 -1.90 17.06 -5.76
N HIS A 420 -2.49 16.13 -5.01
CA HIS A 420 -2.89 14.83 -5.51
C HIS A 420 -3.92 14.95 -6.64
N PHE A 421 -5.02 15.70 -6.45
CA PHE A 421 -6.06 15.88 -7.46
C PHE A 421 -5.56 16.62 -8.70
N LEU A 422 -4.70 17.62 -8.55
CA LEU A 422 -4.07 18.32 -9.67
C LEU A 422 -3.17 17.38 -10.48
N GLY A 423 -2.37 16.55 -9.83
CA GLY A 423 -1.58 15.51 -10.50
C GLY A 423 -2.47 14.51 -11.25
N GLN A 424 -3.57 14.08 -10.63
CA GLN A 424 -4.58 13.23 -11.25
C GLN A 424 -5.29 13.89 -12.44
N LEU A 425 -5.51 15.21 -12.40
CA LEU A 425 -6.10 15.99 -13.49
C LEU A 425 -5.15 16.10 -14.69
N ILE A 426 -3.86 16.36 -14.46
CA ILE A 426 -2.82 16.40 -15.51
C ILE A 426 -2.83 15.11 -16.36
N LEU A 427 -3.09 13.97 -15.72
CA LEU A 427 -3.10 12.65 -16.37
C LEU A 427 -4.42 12.35 -17.11
N ARG A 428 -5.54 12.99 -16.76
CA ARG A 428 -6.87 12.69 -17.31
C ARG A 428 -7.42 13.75 -18.27
N ALA A 429 -6.88 14.97 -18.24
CA ALA A 429 -7.39 16.10 -19.00
C ALA A 429 -6.31 16.65 -19.93
N ASP A 430 -6.65 16.76 -21.22
CA ASP A 430 -5.82 17.43 -22.22
C ASP A 430 -6.23 18.89 -22.43
N ASP A 431 -7.42 19.28 -21.97
CA ASP A 431 -7.99 20.63 -22.09
C ASP A 431 -7.58 21.57 -20.94
N VAL A 432 -6.45 21.31 -20.29
CA VAL A 432 -5.96 22.09 -19.14
C VAL A 432 -4.57 22.63 -19.38
N ASP A 433 -4.28 23.80 -18.81
CA ASP A 433 -2.93 24.37 -18.79
C ASP A 433 -2.06 23.60 -17.78
N LYS A 434 -1.39 22.56 -18.28
CA LYS A 434 -0.54 21.67 -17.47
C LYS A 434 0.60 22.46 -16.81
N ASN A 435 1.15 23.47 -17.47
CA ASN A 435 2.24 24.29 -16.91
C ASN A 435 1.79 25.12 -15.72
N LYS A 436 0.61 25.72 -15.81
CA LYS A 436 0.01 26.42 -14.66
C LYS A 436 -0.24 25.47 -13.49
N ILE A 437 -0.72 24.25 -13.77
CA ILE A 437 -0.96 23.26 -12.71
C ILE A 437 0.35 22.82 -12.05
N TYR A 438 1.42 22.54 -12.80
CA TYR A 438 2.72 22.22 -12.21
C TYR A 438 3.23 23.35 -11.31
N ALA A 439 3.15 24.60 -11.75
CA ALA A 439 3.56 25.75 -10.95
C ALA A 439 2.76 25.84 -9.63
N GLU A 440 1.45 25.59 -9.67
CA GLU A 440 0.61 25.54 -8.47
C GLU A 440 1.02 24.40 -7.52
N ILE A 441 1.26 23.20 -8.05
CA ILE A 441 1.75 22.05 -7.27
C ILE A 441 3.09 22.37 -6.59
N ILE A 442 4.04 22.91 -7.32
CA ILE A 442 5.38 23.24 -6.81
C ILE A 442 5.26 24.28 -5.68
N SER A 443 4.45 25.32 -5.86
CA SER A 443 4.22 26.34 -4.83
C SER A 443 3.62 25.75 -3.55
N MET A 444 2.68 24.80 -3.64
CA MET A 444 2.10 24.15 -2.46
C MET A 444 3.10 23.21 -1.78
N LEU A 445 3.95 22.53 -2.55
CA LEU A 445 5.01 21.70 -1.99
C LEU A 445 6.05 22.53 -1.25
N ASP A 446 6.39 23.71 -1.79
CA ASP A 446 7.25 24.69 -1.11
C ASP A 446 6.63 25.12 0.23
N LEU A 447 5.33 25.40 0.27
CA LEU A 447 4.62 25.69 1.51
C LEU A 447 4.65 24.51 2.51
N LEU A 448 4.42 23.28 2.03
CA LEU A 448 4.44 22.07 2.87
C LEU A 448 5.82 21.77 3.47
N LEU A 449 6.91 22.16 2.79
CA LEU A 449 8.27 22.00 3.32
C LEU A 449 8.50 22.78 4.62
N ASP A 450 7.77 23.87 4.81
CA ASP A 450 7.84 24.72 6.01
C ASP A 450 6.77 24.33 7.05
N LEU A 451 5.55 23.98 6.60
CA LEU A 451 4.42 23.65 7.48
C LEU A 451 4.54 22.26 8.15
N ASP A 452 4.99 21.22 7.43
CA ASP A 452 5.02 19.83 7.90
C ASP A 452 6.45 19.27 7.84
N ASN A 453 7.28 19.78 8.75
CA ASN A 453 8.70 19.49 8.84
C ASN A 453 9.01 17.99 9.03
N ASP A 454 8.13 17.25 9.72
CA ASP A 454 8.30 15.81 9.95
C ASP A 454 8.29 15.01 8.64
N ARG A 455 7.72 15.58 7.57
CA ARG A 455 7.63 14.95 6.24
C ARG A 455 8.36 15.74 5.16
N LYS A 456 9.24 16.67 5.54
CA LYS A 456 9.98 17.57 4.63
C LYS A 456 10.69 16.84 3.49
N ASP A 457 11.40 15.75 3.78
CA ASP A 457 12.14 15.00 2.75
C ASP A 457 11.19 14.39 1.70
N ARG A 458 9.99 13.95 2.11
CA ARG A 458 8.96 13.45 1.20
C ARG A 458 8.47 14.53 0.25
N TYR A 459 8.18 15.74 0.76
CA TYR A 459 7.75 16.86 -0.07
C TYR A 459 8.85 17.33 -1.00
N LYS A 460 10.11 17.34 -0.53
CA LYS A 460 11.26 17.66 -1.37
C LYS A 460 11.39 16.67 -2.54
N GLU A 461 11.25 15.38 -2.28
CA GLU A 461 11.28 14.36 -3.33
C GLU A 461 10.13 14.51 -4.32
N GLN A 462 8.91 14.75 -3.83
CA GLN A 462 7.74 14.96 -4.67
C GLN A 462 7.88 16.22 -5.53
N ARG A 463 8.45 17.30 -4.98
CA ARG A 463 8.70 18.57 -5.69
C ARG A 463 9.69 18.40 -6.82
N GLU A 464 10.82 17.75 -6.57
CA GLU A 464 11.84 17.47 -7.58
C GLU A 464 11.27 16.56 -8.70
N LEU A 465 10.39 15.62 -8.35
CA LEU A 465 9.68 14.80 -9.34
C LEU A 465 8.78 15.64 -10.24
N PHE A 466 7.93 16.51 -9.68
CA PHE A 466 7.03 17.37 -10.47
C PHE A 466 7.79 18.38 -11.33
N LEU A 467 8.88 18.97 -10.83
CA LEU A 467 9.76 19.83 -11.61
C LEU A 467 10.39 19.08 -12.79
N PHE A 468 10.91 17.88 -12.54
CA PHE A 468 11.49 17.07 -13.60
C PHE A 468 10.44 16.64 -14.62
N GLU A 469 9.25 16.25 -14.18
CA GLU A 469 8.13 15.94 -15.08
C GLU A 469 7.70 17.15 -15.90
N GLN A 470 7.66 18.35 -15.33
CA GLN A 470 7.34 19.58 -16.06
C GLN A 470 8.34 19.81 -17.20
N ILE A 471 9.64 19.64 -16.95
CA ILE A 471 10.70 19.79 -17.95
C ILE A 471 10.60 18.71 -19.05
N THR A 472 10.17 17.50 -18.69
CA THR A 472 10.34 16.31 -19.53
C THR A 472 9.08 15.81 -20.20
N LYS A 473 7.89 16.18 -19.71
CA LYS A 473 6.61 15.65 -20.23
C LYS A 473 6.18 16.30 -21.54
N GLU A 474 6.49 17.57 -21.75
CA GLU A 474 6.26 18.24 -23.06
C GLU A 474 7.12 17.62 -24.17
N THR A 475 8.33 17.16 -23.83
CA THR A 475 9.31 16.64 -24.78
C THR A 475 9.22 15.11 -24.93
N TRP A 476 9.40 14.32 -23.87
CA TRP A 476 9.44 12.86 -23.99
C TRP A 476 8.08 12.15 -23.98
N ASN A 477 7.13 12.61 -23.18
CA ASN A 477 5.91 11.85 -22.93
C ASN A 477 4.76 12.21 -23.89
N LEU A 478 4.64 13.48 -24.29
CA LEU A 478 3.57 13.95 -25.19
C LEU A 478 3.97 13.89 -26.67
N THR A 479 5.14 14.40 -27.03
CA THR A 479 5.58 14.42 -28.43
C THR A 479 6.33 13.15 -28.85
N LYS A 480 6.80 12.34 -27.87
CA LYS A 480 7.71 11.20 -28.09
C LYS A 480 8.99 11.59 -28.82
N VAL A 481 9.33 12.88 -28.81
CA VAL A 481 10.53 13.43 -29.44
C VAL A 481 11.54 13.72 -28.36
N ILE A 482 12.72 13.15 -28.52
CA ILE A 482 13.85 13.48 -27.68
C ILE A 482 14.30 14.92 -28.03
N PRO A 483 14.38 15.84 -27.06
CA PRO A 483 14.85 17.19 -27.33
C PRO A 483 16.37 17.18 -27.55
N ASP A 484 16.87 18.10 -28.39
CA ASP A 484 18.30 18.27 -28.60
C ASP A 484 19.01 18.88 -27.37
N VAL A 485 18.28 19.71 -26.62
CA VAL A 485 18.74 20.37 -25.40
C VAL A 485 17.71 20.16 -24.30
N LEU A 486 18.16 19.70 -23.13
CA LEU A 486 17.34 19.59 -21.93
C LEU A 486 17.91 20.49 -20.83
N ASP A 487 17.13 21.47 -20.39
CA ASP A 487 17.51 22.34 -19.28
C ASP A 487 16.94 21.80 -17.97
N ILE A 488 17.82 21.32 -17.09
CA ILE A 488 17.49 20.79 -15.77
C ILE A 488 18.02 21.71 -14.65
N SER A 489 18.25 22.98 -14.97
CA SER A 489 18.76 24.00 -14.04
C SER A 489 17.88 24.24 -12.82
N SER A 490 16.60 23.87 -12.88
CA SER A 490 15.64 24.04 -11.78
C SER A 490 15.61 22.87 -10.78
N VAL A 491 16.30 21.76 -11.06
CA VAL A 491 16.29 20.56 -10.20
C VAL A 491 17.66 20.28 -9.57
N THR A 492 17.61 19.79 -8.33
CA THR A 492 18.78 19.37 -7.56
C THR A 492 18.90 17.85 -7.49
N ARG A 493 17.77 17.14 -7.63
CA ARG A 493 17.74 15.69 -7.79
C ARG A 493 17.17 15.36 -9.17
N ILE A 494 17.77 14.38 -9.84
CA ILE A 494 17.34 13.97 -11.18
C ILE A 494 16.72 12.58 -11.08
N PRO A 495 15.37 12.49 -11.04
CA PRO A 495 14.68 11.21 -11.18
C PRO A 495 15.08 10.55 -12.50
N LEU A 496 15.26 9.22 -12.48
CA LEU A 496 15.55 8.44 -13.69
C LEU A 496 16.80 8.96 -14.44
N LEU A 497 17.84 9.30 -13.68
CA LEU A 497 19.10 9.90 -14.14
C LEU A 497 19.66 9.25 -15.41
N SER A 498 19.58 7.92 -15.54
CA SER A 498 20.09 7.19 -16.71
C SER A 498 19.49 7.69 -18.03
N LYS A 499 18.22 8.14 -18.04
CA LYS A 499 17.53 8.69 -19.22
C LYS A 499 18.22 9.88 -19.87
N LEU A 500 19.09 10.58 -19.14
CA LEU A 500 19.89 11.66 -19.71
C LEU A 500 20.78 11.19 -20.88
N LEU A 501 21.10 9.88 -20.99
CA LEU A 501 21.73 9.31 -22.19
C LEU A 501 20.93 9.62 -23.46
N LEU A 502 19.62 9.76 -23.34
CA LEU A 502 18.76 10.07 -24.46
C LEU A 502 18.88 11.53 -24.87
N VAL A 503 19.55 12.45 -24.17
CA VAL A 503 19.66 13.86 -24.62
C VAL A 503 21.08 14.15 -25.11
N PRO A 504 21.25 14.81 -26.27
CA PRO A 504 22.57 15.24 -26.72
C PRO A 504 23.21 16.30 -25.81
N LYS A 505 22.46 17.30 -25.38
CA LYS A 505 22.96 18.43 -24.59
C LYS A 505 22.11 18.69 -23.36
N ILE A 506 22.75 18.85 -22.20
CA ILE A 506 22.08 19.05 -20.92
C ILE A 506 22.61 20.34 -20.29
N ILE A 507 21.71 21.22 -19.88
CA ILE A 507 22.05 22.44 -19.15
C ILE A 507 21.80 22.19 -17.67
N VAL A 508 22.82 22.44 -16.86
CA VAL A 508 22.80 22.33 -15.39
C VAL A 508 23.22 23.66 -14.78
N SER A 509 22.64 24.01 -13.62
CA SER A 509 22.87 25.29 -12.95
C SER A 509 23.81 25.23 -11.76
N SER A 510 24.07 24.04 -11.20
CA SER A 510 24.83 23.89 -9.96
C SER A 510 25.97 22.87 -10.12
N ASP A 511 27.06 23.06 -9.38
CA ASP A 511 28.17 22.12 -9.32
C ASP A 511 27.75 20.76 -8.75
N GLU A 512 26.73 20.74 -7.88
CA GLU A 512 26.15 19.51 -7.34
C GLU A 512 25.43 18.71 -8.42
N THR A 513 24.56 19.37 -9.19
CA THR A 513 23.86 18.74 -10.32
C THR A 513 24.87 18.31 -11.39
N LYS A 514 25.88 19.13 -11.67
CA LYS A 514 26.99 18.77 -12.56
C LYS A 514 27.72 17.51 -12.07
N ALA A 515 28.08 17.45 -10.79
CA ALA A 515 28.74 16.28 -10.20
C ALA A 515 27.88 15.01 -10.21
N ILE A 516 26.54 15.13 -10.14
CA ILE A 516 25.62 14.00 -10.29
C ILE A 516 25.59 13.52 -11.74
N VAL A 517 25.51 14.46 -12.69
CA VAL A 517 25.47 14.18 -14.13
C VAL A 517 26.80 13.58 -14.61
N THR A 518 27.95 14.05 -14.12
CA THR A 518 29.28 13.50 -14.48
C THR A 518 29.54 12.11 -13.91
N ARG A 519 28.75 11.64 -12.92
CA ARG A 519 28.77 10.22 -12.50
C ARG A 519 28.19 9.30 -13.57
N LEU A 520 27.43 9.84 -14.54
CA LEU A 520 27.02 9.05 -15.68
C LEU A 520 28.27 8.81 -16.55
N PRO A 521 28.63 7.54 -16.76
CA PRO A 521 29.87 7.15 -17.44
C PRO A 521 29.86 7.56 -18.93
N PHE A 522 28.72 8.02 -19.45
CA PHE A 522 28.43 8.24 -20.86
C PHE A 522 28.10 9.71 -21.18
N LEU A 523 28.12 10.62 -20.20
CA LEU A 523 27.97 12.05 -20.48
C LEU A 523 29.33 12.73 -20.48
N ASN A 524 29.57 13.54 -21.51
CA ASN A 524 30.71 14.45 -21.59
C ASN A 524 30.43 15.72 -20.77
N GLU A 525 31.48 16.49 -20.46
CA GLU A 525 31.36 17.78 -19.76
C GLU A 525 30.52 18.82 -20.50
#